data_AF-A0A329WP51-F1
#
_entry.id   AF-A0A329WP51-F1
#
_cell.length_a   1.000
_cell.length_b   1.000
_cell.length_c   1.000
_cell.angle_alpha   90.00
_cell.angle_beta   90.00
_cell.angle_gamma   90.00
#
_symmetry.space_group_name_H-M   'P 1'
#
loop_
_entity.id
_entity.type
_entity.pdbx_description
1 polymer ?
#
loop_
_entity_poly.entity_id
_entity_poly.type
_entity_poly.pdbx_seq_one_letter_code
_entity_poly.pdbx_strand_id
1 'polypeptide(L)' 'MITTPFVPVGTIKSFGVFGPKYEVGKLLRPLEDGDWMIEVVLVETGEKTEYRLTHVNNDPKAT' A
#
# COMPACT_ATOMS: atom_id res chain seq x y z
N MET A 1 6.14 -8.75 -20.46
CA MET A 1 6.54 -7.44 -19.89
C MET A 1 5.65 -7.17 -18.70
N ILE A 2 6.20 -6.86 -17.51
CA ILE A 2 5.37 -6.43 -16.37
C ILE A 2 5.08 -4.95 -16.57
N THR A 3 3.81 -4.60 -16.78
CA THR A 3 3.37 -3.20 -16.84
C THR A 3 3.40 -2.60 -15.44
N THR A 4 4.03 -1.44 -15.30
CA THR A 4 4.04 -0.69 -14.04
C THR A 4 2.59 -0.27 -13.70
N PRO A 5 2.04 -0.69 -12.56
CA PRO A 5 0.65 -0.38 -12.21
C PRO A 5 0.53 1.06 -11.72
N PHE A 6 -0.69 1.61 -11.83
CA PHE A 6 -1.02 2.84 -11.12
C PHE A 6 -1.08 2.58 -9.61
N VAL A 7 -0.48 3.47 -8.81
CA VAL A 7 -0.55 3.44 -7.35
C VAL A 7 -1.03 4.80 -6.85
N PRO A 8 -2.06 4.85 -5.99
CA PRO A 8 -2.61 6.11 -5.50
C PRO A 8 -1.76 6.69 -4.36
N VAL A 9 -0.51 7.05 -4.67
CA VAL A 9 0.47 7.61 -3.70
C VAL A 9 -0.12 8.80 -2.95
N GLY A 10 0.13 8.87 -1.64
CA GLY A 10 -0.39 9.91 -0.74
C GLY A 10 -1.79 9.65 -0.19
N THR A 11 -2.47 8.58 -0.65
CA THR A 11 -3.78 8.22 -0.12
C THR A 11 -3.64 7.58 1.26
N ILE A 12 -4.46 7.99 2.22
CA ILE A 12 -4.55 7.33 3.53
C ILE A 12 -5.59 6.21 3.48
N LYS A 13 -5.16 5.00 3.87
CA LYS A 13 -5.97 3.79 3.96
C LYS A 13 -5.85 3.19 5.36
N SER A 14 -6.65 2.17 5.63
CA SER A 14 -6.62 1.42 6.90
C SER A 14 -6.39 -0.05 6.61
N PHE A 15 -5.61 -0.74 7.44
CA PHE A 15 -5.48 -2.20 7.35
C PHE A 15 -6.80 -2.87 7.73
N GLY A 16 -7.61 -3.22 6.74
CA GLY A 16 -9.00 -3.58 6.98
C GLY A 16 -9.82 -2.47 7.66
N VAL A 17 -10.99 -2.83 8.19
CA VAL A 17 -11.98 -1.87 8.72
C VAL A 17 -11.54 -1.25 10.06
N PHE A 18 -10.75 -1.97 10.86
CA PHE A 18 -10.40 -1.58 12.23
C PHE A 18 -8.89 -1.48 12.48
N GLY A 19 -8.05 -1.71 11.48
CA GLY A 19 -6.61 -1.70 11.65
C GLY A 19 -5.99 -0.30 11.55
N PRO A 20 -4.67 -0.21 11.80
CA PRO A 20 -3.93 1.05 11.77
C PRO A 20 -4.08 1.76 10.43
N LYS A 21 -4.01 3.09 10.47
CA LYS A 21 -3.98 3.92 9.26
C LYS A 21 -2.58 3.97 8.68
N TYR A 22 -2.49 3.96 7.36
CA TYR A 22 -1.24 4.11 6.64
C TYR A 22 -1.40 5.00 5.41
N GLU A 23 -0.34 5.71 5.05
CA GLU A 23 -0.23 6.44 3.79
C GLU A 23 0.39 5.54 2.72
N VAL A 24 -0.22 5.51 1.54
CA VAL A 24 0.26 4.78 0.37
C VAL A 24 1.51 5.46 -0.20
N GLY A 25 2.62 4.73 -0.25
CA GLY A 25 3.88 5.19 -0.83
C GLY A 25 4.12 4.67 -2.25
N LYS A 26 5.39 4.72 -2.67
CA LYS A 26 5.84 4.36 -4.03
C LYS A 26 5.90 2.85 -4.27
N LEU A 27 5.84 2.44 -5.54
CA LEU A 27 6.21 1.09 -5.96
C LEU A 27 7.66 0.78 -5.60
N LEU A 28 7.91 -0.45 -5.14
CA LEU A 28 9.25 -0.93 -4.81
C LEU A 28 9.73 -1.97 -5.83
N ARG A 29 9.02 -3.09 -5.95
CA ARG A 29 9.40 -4.19 -6.85
C ARG A 29 8.20 -5.05 -7.27
N PRO A 30 8.20 -5.61 -8.48
CA PRO A 30 7.25 -6.66 -8.85
C PRO A 30 7.54 -7.94 -8.06
N LEU A 31 6.52 -8.76 -7.87
CA LEU A 31 6.60 -10.09 -7.28
C LEU A 31 6.41 -11.16 -8.35
N GLU A 32 6.86 -12.39 -8.07
CA GLU A 32 6.83 -13.51 -9.03
C GLU A 32 5.41 -13.93 -9.42
N ASP A 33 4.42 -13.65 -8.56
CA ASP A 33 3.00 -13.92 -8.80
C ASP A 33 2.27 -12.80 -9.57
N GLY A 34 3.00 -11.78 -10.03
CA GLY A 34 2.46 -10.65 -10.78
C GLY A 34 1.90 -9.52 -9.92
N ASP A 35 1.96 -9.64 -8.59
CA ASP A 35 1.66 -8.53 -7.67
C ASP A 35 2.86 -7.57 -7.56
N TRP A 36 2.70 -6.50 -6.78
CA TRP A 36 3.73 -5.52 -6.51
C TRP A 36 3.88 -5.28 -5.02
N MET A 37 5.12 -5.15 -4.58
CA MET A 37 5.43 -4.61 -3.27
C MET A 37 5.54 -3.09 -3.36
N ILE A 38 4.91 -2.38 -2.43
CA ILE A 38 4.95 -0.92 -2.32
C ILE A 38 5.38 -0.48 -0.91
N GLU A 39 5.88 0.74 -0.80
CA GLU A 39 6.09 1.40 0.50
C GLU A 39 4.72 1.82 1.07
N VAL A 40 4.52 1.63 2.36
CA VAL A 40 3.45 2.28 3.14
C VAL A 40 4.05 2.88 4.40
N VAL A 41 3.46 3.99 4.87
CA VAL A 41 3.91 4.69 6.08
C VAL A 41 2.80 4.65 7.11
N LEU A 42 3.02 4.05 8.26
CA LEU A 42 2.05 4.05 9.35
C LEU A 42 1.84 5.49 9.82
N VAL A 43 0.59 5.96 9.79
CA VAL A 43 0.26 7.36 10.12
C VAL A 43 0.56 7.67 11.58
N GLU A 44 0.37 6.71 12.49
CA GLU A 44 0.52 6.91 13.93
C GLU A 44 1.99 7.01 14.37
N THR A 45 2.89 6.28 13.71
CA THR A 45 4.28 6.15 14.15
C THR A 45 5.29 6.75 13.17
N GLY A 46 4.89 6.99 11.92
CA GLY A 46 5.80 7.34 10.83
C GLY A 46 6.66 6.15 10.35
N GLU A 47 6.41 4.94 10.87
CA GLU A 47 7.15 3.74 10.47
C GLU A 47 6.89 3.42 9.00
N LYS A 48 7.98 3.17 8.26
CA LYS A 48 7.92 2.72 6.87
C LYS A 48 7.99 1.21 6.81
N THR A 49 7.06 0.61 6.11
CA THR A 49 7.05 -0.82 5.85
C THR A 49 6.64 -1.12 4.41
N GLU A 50 6.79 -2.37 4.01
CA GLU A 50 6.43 -2.83 2.68
C GLU A 50 5.07 -3.55 2.72
N TYR A 51 4.22 -3.31 1.72
CA TYR A 51 2.91 -3.95 1.62
C TYR A 51 2.53 -4.28 0.19
N ARG A 52 1.67 -5.30 0.03
CA ARG A 52 1.22 -5.76 -1.29
C ARG A 52 0.21 -4.79 -1.90
N LEU A 53 0.40 -4.44 -3.17
CA LEU A 53 -0.49 -3.54 -3.90
C LEU A 53 -1.90 -4.09 -3.99
N THR A 54 -2.07 -5.40 -4.19
CA THR A 54 -3.40 -6.03 -4.16
C THR A 54 -4.13 -5.80 -2.84
N HIS A 55 -3.43 -5.89 -1.70
CA HIS A 55 -4.02 -5.62 -0.40
C HIS A 55 -4.37 -4.14 -0.25
N VAL A 56 -3.47 -3.24 -0.66
CA VAL A 56 -3.73 -1.80 -0.68
C VAL A 56 -4.97 -1.48 -1.50
N ASN A 57 -5.19 -2.13 -2.65
CA ASN A 57 -6.38 -1.89 -3.46
C ASN A 57 -7.67 -2.35 -2.76
N ASN A 58 -7.61 -3.42 -1.97
CA ASN A 58 -8.76 -4.00 -1.26
C ASN A 58 -9.08 -3.32 0.07
N ASP A 59 -8.08 -2.68 0.70
CA ASP A 59 -8.28 -1.99 1.97
C ASP A 59 -9.26 -0.81 1.83
N PRO A 60 -10.03 -0.48 2.87
CA PRO A 60 -10.89 0.70 2.85
C PRO A 60 -10.06 1.99 2.87
N LYS A 61 -10.66 3.09 2.39
CA LYS A 61 -10.14 4.43 2.69
C LYS A 61 -10.29 4.68 4.20
N ALA A 62 -9.28 5.28 4.81
CA ALA A 62 -9.41 5.71 6.20
C ALA A 62 -10.48 6.83 6.27
N THR A 63 -11.42 6.69 7.21
CA THR A 63 -12.40 7.75 7.54
C THR A 63 -11.76 8.80 8.45
#